data_AF-X1K4U1-F1
#
_entry.id   AF-X1K4U1-F1
#
_cell.length_a   1.000
_cell.length_b   1.000
_cell.length_c   1.000
_cell.angle_alpha   90.00
_cell.angle_beta   90.00
_cell.angle_gamma   90.00
#
_symmetry.space_group_name_H-M   'P 1'
#
loop_
_entity.id
_entity.type
_entity.pdbx_description
1 polymer ?
#
loop_
_entity_poly.entity_id
_entity_poly.type
_entity_poly.pdbx_seq_one_letter_code
_entity_poly.pdbx_strand_id
1 'polypeptide(L)'
;NNSFFNEKEFNIDMLISHPSIEILSDQGFIDYGFAGSGTEEDPYRIENFNITTLAFNGIRIKNTTKYFIIQNCFIDAYYTGISVDGVAPFTVKVINNICANHNLYGIFLQRTDFMTVSGNECYNNKIGLAFQFADKIEISDNYCHKNSQSGIYIIFSNFITISNNTIYQSRFAIHCPYIQESIIESNTVTNSSYAGFYIDSCRDIII
;
A
#
# COMPACT_ATOMS: atom_id res chain seq x y z
N ASN A 1 -23.95 12.72 -18.09
CA ASN A 1 -24.23 12.76 -16.64
C ASN A 1 -22.94 12.62 -15.90
N ASN A 2 -22.48 13.75 -15.37
CA ASN A 2 -21.20 13.96 -14.70
C ASN A 2 -21.12 13.13 -13.43
N SER A 3 -20.13 12.25 -13.31
CA SER A 3 -19.61 11.85 -12.00
C SER A 3 -18.27 12.54 -11.83
N PHE A 4 -18.24 13.50 -10.91
CA PHE A 4 -17.04 14.13 -10.41
C PHE A 4 -16.10 13.06 -9.84
N PHE A 5 -15.11 12.64 -10.63
CA PHE A 5 -13.86 12.17 -10.05
C PHE A 5 -13.13 13.46 -9.66
N ASN A 6 -13.14 13.79 -8.36
CA ASN A 6 -12.10 14.66 -7.83
C ASN A 6 -10.81 13.87 -7.94
N GLU A 7 -10.15 13.93 -9.09
CA GLU A 7 -8.73 13.60 -9.20
C GLU A 7 -8.04 14.47 -8.15
N LYS A 8 -7.56 13.83 -7.10
CA LYS A 8 -6.67 14.48 -6.15
C LYS A 8 -5.47 14.93 -6.98
N GLU A 9 -5.34 16.23 -7.23
CA GLU A 9 -4.27 16.78 -8.06
C GLU A 9 -2.94 16.56 -7.33
N PHE A 10 -2.34 15.40 -7.54
CA PHE A 10 -1.03 15.07 -7.02
C PHE A 10 0.00 15.71 -7.94
N ASN A 11 0.52 16.86 -7.54
CA ASN A 11 1.47 17.59 -8.35
C ASN A 11 2.89 17.00 -8.16
N ILE A 12 3.27 16.12 -9.09
CA ILE A 12 4.58 15.46 -9.12
C ILE A 12 5.73 16.49 -9.19
N ASP A 13 5.51 17.68 -9.75
CA ASP A 13 6.54 18.71 -9.91
C ASP A 13 6.94 19.36 -8.57
N MET A 14 6.15 19.18 -7.51
CA MET A 14 6.49 19.65 -6.16
C MET A 14 7.30 18.62 -5.35
N LEU A 15 7.55 17.43 -5.90
CA LEU A 15 8.30 16.38 -5.23
C LEU A 15 9.80 16.51 -5.42
N ILE A 16 10.55 16.06 -4.42
CA ILE A 16 12.00 16.03 -4.42
C ILE A 16 12.46 14.73 -5.07
N SER A 17 13.24 14.82 -6.15
CA SER A 17 13.86 13.63 -6.76
C SER A 17 14.75 12.91 -5.75
N HIS A 18 14.56 11.61 -5.60
CA HIS A 18 15.32 10.78 -4.66
C HIS A 18 15.64 9.41 -5.28
N PRO A 19 16.86 8.85 -5.07
CA PRO A 19 17.14 7.47 -5.46
C PRO A 19 16.26 6.47 -4.70
N SER A 20 16.33 5.18 -5.03
CA SER A 20 15.67 4.15 -4.22
C SER A 20 16.14 4.19 -2.76
N ILE A 21 15.23 3.93 -1.82
CA ILE A 21 15.49 3.92 -0.38
C ILE A 21 15.49 2.47 0.12
N GLU A 22 16.53 2.11 0.87
CA GLU A 22 16.63 0.80 1.52
C GLU A 22 17.01 0.94 3.00
N ILE A 23 16.08 0.62 3.90
CA ILE A 23 16.23 0.65 5.35
C ILE A 23 16.13 -0.78 5.86
N LEU A 24 17.24 -1.33 6.35
CA LEU A 24 17.33 -2.74 6.76
C LEU A 24 17.53 -2.92 8.28
N SER A 25 17.50 -1.81 9.03
CA SER A 25 17.54 -1.75 10.49
C SER A 25 17.12 -0.36 10.97
N ASP A 26 16.93 -0.19 12.28
CA ASP A 26 16.65 1.11 12.91
C ASP A 26 17.67 2.20 12.54
N GLN A 27 18.93 1.82 12.37
CA GLN A 27 20.01 2.75 12.02
C GLN A 27 19.82 3.38 10.63
N GLY A 28 19.14 2.67 9.71
CA GLY A 28 18.95 3.17 8.35
C GLY A 28 18.17 4.49 8.32
N PHE A 29 17.19 4.70 9.19
CA PHE A 29 16.47 5.99 9.24
C PHE A 29 17.40 7.16 9.58
N ILE A 30 18.35 6.94 10.49
CA ILE A 30 19.34 7.93 10.91
C ILE A 30 20.34 8.18 9.78
N ASP A 31 20.78 7.11 9.11
CA ASP A 31 21.77 7.20 8.02
C ASP A 31 21.25 7.98 6.81
N TYR A 32 19.95 7.85 6.49
CA TYR A 32 19.29 8.68 5.48
C TYR A 32 18.96 10.10 5.98
N GLY A 33 19.08 10.35 7.28
CA GLY A 33 18.74 11.64 7.89
C GLY A 33 17.25 11.97 7.84
N PHE A 34 16.38 10.96 7.90
CA PHE A 34 14.93 11.19 7.93
C PHE A 34 14.53 11.89 9.25
N ALA A 35 13.60 12.84 9.13
CA ALA A 35 13.07 13.55 10.29
C ALA A 35 12.26 12.62 11.20
N GLY A 36 12.18 12.97 12.49
CA GLY A 36 11.54 12.18 13.54
C GLY A 36 12.54 11.39 14.39
N SER A 37 12.06 10.77 15.46
CA SER A 37 12.86 9.94 16.37
C SER A 37 12.45 8.46 16.37
N GLY A 38 11.40 8.13 15.60
CA GLY A 38 10.89 6.77 15.43
C GLY A 38 10.04 6.27 16.59
N THR A 39 9.45 7.19 17.38
CA THR A 39 8.43 6.87 18.40
C THR A 39 7.02 7.02 17.82
N GLU A 40 6.00 6.58 18.55
CA GLU A 40 4.59 6.72 18.10
C GLU A 40 4.21 8.21 17.92
N GLU A 41 4.66 9.06 18.86
CA GLU A 41 4.41 10.50 18.84
C GLU A 41 5.26 11.26 17.82
N ASP A 42 6.42 10.70 17.45
CA ASP A 42 7.40 11.33 16.54
C ASP A 42 8.02 10.28 15.59
N PRO A 43 7.22 9.72 14.66
CA PRO A 43 7.67 8.67 13.76
C PRO A 43 8.65 9.21 12.73
N TYR A 44 9.50 8.33 12.18
CA TYR A 44 10.33 8.70 11.04
C TYR A 44 9.48 9.03 9.81
N ARG A 45 9.83 10.07 9.07
CA ARG A 45 9.03 10.59 7.95
C ARG A 45 9.79 10.41 6.63
N ILE A 46 9.25 9.56 5.76
CA ILE A 46 9.70 9.37 4.37
C ILE A 46 8.64 10.01 3.49
N GLU A 47 8.92 11.22 2.99
CA GLU A 47 7.86 12.00 2.35
C GLU A 47 8.30 12.97 1.28
N ASN A 48 7.34 13.33 0.42
CA ASN A 48 7.50 14.32 -0.65
C ASN A 48 8.60 13.96 -1.65
N PHE A 49 8.82 12.65 -1.87
CA PHE A 49 9.82 12.16 -2.81
C PHE A 49 9.22 11.69 -4.14
N ASN A 50 9.93 11.98 -5.22
CA ASN A 50 9.75 11.32 -6.51
C ASN A 50 10.89 10.30 -6.68
N ILE A 51 10.53 9.02 -6.65
CA ILE A 51 11.44 7.89 -6.83
C ILE A 51 11.06 7.19 -8.14
N THR A 52 11.69 7.63 -9.23
CA THR A 52 11.61 6.94 -10.53
C THR A 52 12.92 6.19 -10.75
N THR A 53 12.88 4.86 -10.70
CA THR A 53 14.08 4.03 -10.65
C THR A 53 13.93 2.70 -11.38
N LEU A 54 15.05 2.16 -11.86
CA LEU A 54 15.13 0.78 -12.37
C LEU A 54 15.50 -0.24 -11.27
N ALA A 55 15.65 0.22 -10.03
CA ALA A 55 15.87 -0.65 -8.88
C ALA A 55 14.68 -1.59 -8.67
N PHE A 56 14.95 -2.75 -8.09
CA PHE A 56 13.92 -3.74 -7.81
C PHE A 56 12.82 -3.19 -6.89
N ASN A 57 13.19 -2.38 -5.89
CA ASN A 57 12.23 -1.68 -5.04
C ASN A 57 12.48 -0.18 -5.09
N GLY A 58 11.41 0.63 -5.06
CA GLY A 58 11.51 2.08 -4.88
C GLY A 58 11.83 2.42 -3.43
N ILE A 59 11.01 1.96 -2.49
CA ILE A 59 11.23 2.05 -1.04
C ILE A 59 11.17 0.64 -0.46
N ARG A 60 12.20 0.24 0.27
CA ARG A 60 12.24 -1.05 0.98
C ARG A 60 12.60 -0.85 2.44
N ILE A 61 11.74 -1.33 3.33
CA ILE A 61 11.94 -1.25 4.79
C ILE A 61 11.81 -2.65 5.40
N LYS A 62 12.83 -3.07 6.14
CA LYS A 62 12.88 -4.37 6.84
C LYS A 62 13.51 -4.24 8.23
N ASN A 63 13.17 -5.18 9.11
CA ASN A 63 13.86 -5.41 10.39
C ASN A 63 14.01 -4.15 11.25
N THR A 64 12.95 -3.35 11.38
CA THR A 64 12.94 -2.18 12.25
C THR A 64 11.89 -2.30 13.34
N THR A 65 12.20 -1.69 14.49
CA THR A 65 11.29 -1.51 15.63
C THR A 65 10.69 -0.11 15.72
N LYS A 66 11.07 0.78 14.79
CA LYS A 66 10.75 2.21 14.84
C LYS A 66 9.45 2.50 14.10
N TYR A 67 8.67 3.43 14.63
CA TYR A 67 7.51 3.98 13.96
C TYR A 67 7.94 4.81 12.76
N PHE A 68 7.28 4.63 11.62
CA PHE A 68 7.53 5.40 10.42
C PHE A 68 6.25 5.64 9.61
N ILE A 69 6.27 6.75 8.86
CA ILE A 69 5.23 7.13 7.92
C ILE A 69 5.87 7.29 6.55
N ILE A 70 5.35 6.58 5.55
CA ILE A 70 5.64 6.82 4.14
C ILE A 70 4.47 7.61 3.56
N GLN A 71 4.70 8.85 3.15
CA GLN A 71 3.60 9.68 2.66
C GLN A 71 3.94 10.67 1.55
N ASN A 72 2.95 10.97 0.71
CA ASN A 72 3.06 11.96 -0.36
C ASN A 72 4.24 11.70 -1.31
N CYS A 73 4.56 10.43 -1.57
CA CYS A 73 5.62 10.06 -2.51
C CYS A 73 5.02 9.59 -3.84
N PHE A 74 5.71 9.86 -4.94
CA PHE A 74 5.52 9.17 -6.22
C PHE A 74 6.62 8.11 -6.38
N ILE A 75 6.22 6.88 -6.67
CA ILE A 75 7.12 5.76 -6.83
C ILE A 75 6.82 4.99 -8.12
N ASP A 76 7.83 4.90 -8.98
CA ASP A 76 7.88 4.09 -10.20
C ASP A 76 9.18 3.27 -10.13
N ALA A 77 9.04 1.96 -9.94
CA ALA A 77 10.14 1.04 -9.72
C ALA A 77 10.02 -0.20 -10.62
N TYR A 78 11.04 -1.06 -10.63
CA TYR A 78 11.02 -2.23 -11.51
C TYR A 78 10.09 -3.36 -11.03
N TYR A 79 10.04 -3.62 -9.71
CA TYR A 79 9.31 -4.77 -9.18
C TYR A 79 8.31 -4.38 -8.08
N THR A 80 8.72 -3.61 -7.08
CA THR A 80 7.81 -3.13 -6.04
C THR A 80 7.97 -1.63 -5.83
N GLY A 81 6.87 -0.86 -5.80
CA GLY A 81 6.94 0.55 -5.40
C GLY A 81 7.39 0.68 -3.95
N ILE A 82 6.53 0.27 -3.01
CA ILE A 82 6.81 0.27 -1.57
C ILE A 82 6.78 -1.16 -1.04
N SER A 83 7.87 -1.62 -0.42
CA SER A 83 7.99 -2.92 0.23
C SER A 83 8.28 -2.77 1.73
N VAL A 84 7.41 -3.33 2.58
CA VAL A 84 7.64 -3.43 4.03
C VAL A 84 7.58 -4.90 4.43
N ASP A 85 8.57 -5.36 5.19
CA ASP A 85 8.67 -6.78 5.52
C ASP A 85 9.35 -7.03 6.88
N GLY A 86 8.64 -7.69 7.79
CA GLY A 86 9.21 -8.13 9.07
C GLY A 86 9.58 -6.97 10.00
N VAL A 87 8.70 -5.97 10.09
CA VAL A 87 8.87 -4.82 11.00
C VAL A 87 7.97 -4.98 12.23
N ALA A 88 8.28 -4.25 13.31
CA ALA A 88 7.51 -4.35 14.55
C ALA A 88 6.04 -3.93 14.35
N PRO A 89 5.08 -4.59 15.01
CA PRO A 89 3.67 -4.20 14.92
C PRO A 89 3.43 -2.74 15.33
N PHE A 90 2.34 -2.13 14.85
CA PHE A 90 1.93 -0.73 15.10
C PHE A 90 2.82 0.35 14.47
N THR A 91 3.94 -0.02 13.87
CA THR A 91 4.94 0.96 13.42
C THR A 91 4.68 1.55 12.05
N VAL A 92 3.73 1.02 11.27
CA VAL A 92 3.64 1.27 9.82
C VAL A 92 2.42 2.10 9.46
N LYS A 93 2.66 3.25 8.84
CA LYS A 93 1.63 4.00 8.11
C LYS A 93 2.10 4.28 6.69
N VAL A 94 1.28 3.90 5.70
CA VAL A 94 1.52 4.17 4.27
C VAL A 94 0.36 4.98 3.74
N ILE A 95 0.56 6.28 3.54
CA ILE A 95 -0.53 7.25 3.37
C ILE A 95 -0.30 8.14 2.15
N ASN A 96 -1.30 8.33 1.29
CA ASN A 96 -1.24 9.33 0.21
C ASN A 96 -0.06 9.17 -0.77
N ASN A 97 0.36 7.95 -1.06
CA ASN A 97 1.41 7.70 -2.05
C ASN A 97 0.81 7.34 -3.40
N ILE A 98 1.57 7.58 -4.46
CA ILE A 98 1.32 7.06 -5.80
C ILE A 98 2.35 5.98 -6.11
N CYS A 99 1.90 4.77 -6.38
CA CYS A 99 2.75 3.69 -6.90
C CYS A 99 2.26 3.26 -8.28
N ALA A 100 3.07 3.51 -9.31
CA ALA A 100 2.62 3.44 -10.69
C ALA A 100 3.58 2.70 -11.61
N ASN A 101 3.05 2.33 -12.79
CA ASN A 101 3.79 1.96 -13.99
C ASN A 101 4.59 0.64 -13.90
N HIS A 102 3.89 -0.47 -14.11
CA HIS A 102 4.45 -1.80 -14.36
C HIS A 102 5.23 -2.43 -13.20
N ASN A 103 5.03 -1.97 -11.96
CA ASN A 103 5.47 -2.76 -10.81
C ASN A 103 4.74 -4.13 -10.79
N LEU A 104 5.39 -5.17 -10.28
CA LEU A 104 4.67 -6.38 -9.89
C LEU A 104 3.68 -6.05 -8.76
N TYR A 105 4.12 -5.27 -7.78
CA TYR A 105 3.31 -4.76 -6.68
C TYR A 105 3.46 -3.24 -6.56
N GLY A 106 2.37 -2.48 -6.56
CA GLY A 106 2.45 -1.05 -6.21
C GLY A 106 2.95 -0.90 -4.77
N ILE A 107 2.22 -1.48 -3.84
CA ILE A 107 2.55 -1.48 -2.41
C ILE A 107 2.42 -2.93 -1.89
N PHE A 108 3.47 -3.44 -1.25
CA PHE A 108 3.52 -4.80 -0.70
C PHE A 108 4.02 -4.82 0.74
N LEU A 109 3.13 -5.16 1.67
CA LEU A 109 3.44 -5.26 3.10
C LEU A 109 3.25 -6.71 3.56
N GLN A 110 4.25 -7.27 4.25
CA GLN A 110 4.20 -8.66 4.69
C GLN A 110 4.85 -8.86 6.05
N ARG A 111 4.41 -9.90 6.78
CA ARG A 111 5.00 -10.31 8.06
C ARG A 111 5.08 -9.17 9.08
N THR A 112 4.03 -8.36 9.15
CA THR A 112 3.89 -7.31 10.14
C THR A 112 2.41 -7.03 10.37
N ASP A 113 2.04 -6.65 11.58
CA ASP A 113 0.65 -6.53 12.02
C ASP A 113 0.34 -5.08 12.43
N PHE A 114 -0.95 -4.74 12.54
CA PHE A 114 -1.40 -3.42 13.01
C PHE A 114 -0.87 -2.28 12.13
N MET A 115 -1.26 -2.29 10.86
CA MET A 115 -0.85 -1.29 9.87
C MET A 115 -2.03 -0.46 9.39
N THR A 116 -1.77 0.79 9.04
CA THR A 116 -2.72 1.65 8.34
C THR A 116 -2.21 1.95 6.92
N VAL A 117 -3.03 1.63 5.92
CA VAL A 117 -2.75 1.92 4.51
C VAL A 117 -3.92 2.70 3.93
N SER A 118 -3.74 4.00 3.75
CA SER A 118 -4.86 4.87 3.38
C SER A 118 -4.57 5.95 2.35
N GLY A 119 -5.57 6.29 1.54
CA GLY A 119 -5.47 7.39 0.57
C GLY A 119 -4.42 7.19 -0.53
N ASN A 120 -3.89 5.97 -0.71
CA ASN A 120 -2.89 5.69 -1.73
C ASN A 120 -3.55 5.45 -3.09
N GLU A 121 -2.84 5.81 -4.15
CA GLU A 121 -3.22 5.52 -5.51
C GLU A 121 -2.22 4.53 -6.13
N CYS A 122 -2.74 3.40 -6.63
CA CYS A 122 -1.92 2.34 -7.22
C CYS A 122 -2.45 1.95 -8.60
N TYR A 123 -1.68 2.22 -9.65
CA TYR A 123 -2.16 1.98 -11.01
C TYR A 123 -1.13 1.47 -12.02
N ASN A 124 -1.65 0.84 -13.08
CA ASN A 124 -0.84 0.19 -14.12
C ASN A 124 0.17 -0.83 -13.57
N ASN A 125 -0.06 -1.41 -12.39
CA ASN A 125 0.78 -2.46 -11.83
C ASN A 125 0.18 -3.83 -12.14
N LYS A 126 0.85 -4.92 -11.75
CA LYS A 126 0.19 -6.23 -11.75
C LYS A 126 -0.77 -6.35 -10.56
N ILE A 127 -0.32 -6.02 -9.36
CA ILE A 127 -1.16 -5.90 -8.17
C ILE A 127 -1.00 -4.49 -7.60
N GLY A 128 -2.11 -3.84 -7.25
CA GLY A 128 -2.09 -2.49 -6.66
C GLY A 128 -1.57 -2.52 -5.22
N LEU A 129 -2.40 -2.99 -4.30
CA LEU A 129 -2.06 -3.23 -2.89
C LEU A 129 -1.97 -4.74 -2.62
N ALA A 130 -0.91 -5.17 -1.95
CA ALA A 130 -0.68 -6.57 -1.60
C ALA A 130 -0.32 -6.73 -0.11
N PHE A 131 -0.95 -7.69 0.55
CA PHE A 131 -0.71 -8.03 1.94
C PHE A 131 -0.59 -9.54 2.13
N GLN A 132 0.39 -9.97 2.92
CA GLN A 132 0.65 -11.39 3.15
C GLN A 132 1.20 -11.67 4.54
N PHE A 133 0.63 -12.66 5.25
CA PHE A 133 1.03 -13.01 6.62
C PHE A 133 1.04 -11.77 7.54
N ALA A 134 -0.04 -10.99 7.51
CA ALA A 134 -0.14 -9.71 8.18
C ALA A 134 -1.55 -9.53 8.74
N ASP A 135 -1.68 -9.42 10.05
CA ASP A 135 -2.97 -9.33 10.72
C ASP A 135 -3.30 -7.89 11.13
N LYS A 136 -4.59 -7.60 11.34
CA LYS A 136 -5.07 -6.31 11.87
C LYS A 136 -4.66 -5.13 10.98
N ILE A 137 -5.08 -5.17 9.73
CA ILE A 137 -4.75 -4.14 8.73
C ILE A 137 -5.99 -3.29 8.48
N GLU A 138 -5.82 -1.97 8.51
CA GLU A 138 -6.82 -1.01 8.05
C GLU A 138 -6.45 -0.52 6.65
N ILE A 139 -7.32 -0.76 5.68
CA ILE A 139 -7.15 -0.40 4.27
C ILE A 139 -8.32 0.50 3.86
N SER A 140 -8.09 1.81 3.85
CA SER A 140 -9.16 2.79 3.67
C SER A 140 -8.88 3.84 2.59
N ASP A 141 -9.91 4.27 1.86
CA ASP A 141 -9.85 5.41 0.93
C ASP A 141 -8.78 5.28 -0.18
N ASN A 142 -8.36 4.06 -0.54
CA ASN A 142 -7.36 3.85 -1.60
C ASN A 142 -8.02 3.80 -2.99
N TYR A 143 -7.25 4.23 -3.99
CA TYR A 143 -7.64 4.28 -5.39
C TYR A 143 -6.80 3.31 -6.21
N CYS A 144 -7.35 2.15 -6.55
CA CYS A 144 -6.61 1.09 -7.27
C CYS A 144 -7.17 0.89 -8.67
N HIS A 145 -6.39 1.18 -9.72
CA HIS A 145 -6.91 1.09 -11.08
C HIS A 145 -5.97 0.58 -12.16
N LYS A 146 -6.53 -0.04 -13.20
CA LYS A 146 -5.77 -0.58 -14.34
C LYS A 146 -4.69 -1.58 -13.90
N ASN A 147 -4.91 -2.28 -12.80
CA ASN A 147 -3.97 -3.28 -12.31
C ASN A 147 -4.26 -4.63 -12.98
N SER A 148 -3.29 -5.20 -13.68
CA SER A 148 -3.54 -6.32 -14.60
C SER A 148 -4.00 -7.61 -13.93
N GLN A 149 -3.78 -7.77 -12.62
CA GLN A 149 -4.27 -8.90 -11.82
C GLN A 149 -5.24 -8.47 -10.72
N SER A 150 -4.78 -7.77 -9.69
CA SER A 150 -5.62 -7.41 -8.54
C SER A 150 -5.53 -5.92 -8.21
N GLY A 151 -6.65 -5.29 -7.84
CA GLY A 151 -6.60 -3.99 -7.19
C GLY A 151 -6.03 -4.11 -5.78
N ILE A 152 -6.72 -4.87 -4.94
CA ILE A 152 -6.32 -5.22 -3.58
C ILE A 152 -6.19 -6.74 -3.50
N TYR A 153 -5.07 -7.23 -2.98
CA TYR A 153 -4.79 -8.65 -2.78
C TYR A 153 -4.33 -8.92 -1.34
N ILE A 154 -4.96 -9.84 -0.64
CA ILE A 154 -4.65 -10.15 0.77
C ILE A 154 -4.69 -11.66 0.95
N ILE A 155 -3.63 -12.25 1.51
CA ILE A 155 -3.59 -13.71 1.70
C ILE A 155 -2.99 -14.11 3.05
N PHE A 156 -3.57 -15.14 3.68
CA PHE A 156 -3.14 -15.67 4.98
C PHE A 156 -3.06 -14.56 6.04
N SER A 157 -4.18 -13.90 6.30
CA SER A 157 -4.23 -12.66 7.10
C SER A 157 -5.59 -12.52 7.75
N ASN A 158 -5.66 -12.05 8.99
CA ASN A 158 -6.87 -12.02 9.79
C ASN A 158 -7.15 -10.61 10.32
N PHE A 159 -8.39 -10.35 10.74
CA PHE A 159 -8.78 -9.07 11.34
C PHE A 159 -8.59 -7.88 10.40
N ILE A 160 -8.93 -8.04 9.12
CA ILE A 160 -8.73 -7.02 8.10
C ILE A 160 -9.97 -6.15 7.98
N THR A 161 -9.78 -4.83 7.89
CA THR A 161 -10.84 -3.88 7.53
C THR A 161 -10.51 -3.24 6.18
N ILE A 162 -11.36 -3.46 5.18
CA ILE A 162 -11.27 -2.86 3.85
C ILE A 162 -12.46 -1.94 3.67
N SER A 163 -12.27 -0.63 3.71
CA SER A 163 -13.37 0.34 3.68
C SER A 163 -13.17 1.49 2.71
N ASN A 164 -14.24 1.96 2.08
CA ASN A 164 -14.23 3.18 1.24
C ASN A 164 -13.20 3.21 0.10
N ASN A 165 -12.70 2.06 -0.35
CA ASN A 165 -11.76 2.00 -1.46
C ASN A 165 -12.51 2.07 -2.80
N THR A 166 -11.91 2.70 -3.79
CA THR A 166 -12.42 2.69 -5.16
C THR A 166 -11.47 1.88 -6.04
N ILE A 167 -11.99 0.78 -6.61
CA ILE A 167 -11.22 -0.15 -7.43
C ILE A 167 -11.89 -0.32 -8.79
N TYR A 168 -11.15 -0.09 -9.88
CA TYR A 168 -11.68 -0.31 -11.22
C TYR A 168 -10.65 -0.78 -12.24
N GLN A 169 -11.12 -1.47 -13.29
CA GLN A 169 -10.25 -1.97 -14.37
C GLN A 169 -9.13 -2.91 -13.88
N SER A 170 -9.47 -3.80 -12.95
CA SER A 170 -8.57 -4.89 -12.53
C SER A 170 -9.19 -6.24 -12.87
N ARG A 171 -8.40 -7.32 -13.00
CA ARG A 171 -8.99 -8.66 -13.21
C ARG A 171 -9.84 -9.08 -12.00
N PHE A 172 -9.27 -8.97 -10.81
CA PHE A 172 -9.94 -9.04 -9.53
C PHE A 172 -9.89 -7.66 -8.87
N ALA A 173 -11.00 -7.08 -8.43
CA ALA A 173 -10.90 -5.81 -7.71
C ALA A 173 -10.38 -6.04 -6.28
N ILE A 174 -11.11 -6.82 -5.48
CA ILE A 174 -10.69 -7.25 -4.13
C ILE A 174 -10.55 -8.78 -4.14
N HIS A 175 -9.33 -9.26 -3.92
CA HIS A 175 -8.99 -10.69 -3.94
C HIS A 175 -8.39 -11.10 -2.59
N CYS A 176 -9.15 -11.82 -1.78
CA CYS A 176 -8.79 -12.14 -0.41
C CYS A 176 -8.93 -13.65 -0.11
N PRO A 177 -7.96 -14.50 -0.50
CA PRO A 177 -7.97 -15.90 -0.13
C PRO A 177 -7.44 -16.10 1.30
N TYR A 178 -8.05 -17.02 2.05
CA TYR A 178 -7.61 -17.41 3.40
C TYR A 178 -7.54 -16.24 4.40
N ILE A 179 -8.58 -15.40 4.42
CA ILE A 179 -8.76 -14.37 5.45
C ILE A 179 -9.85 -14.74 6.46
N GLN A 180 -9.74 -14.24 7.69
CA GLN A 180 -10.71 -14.52 8.77
C GLN A 180 -11.06 -13.27 9.56
N GLU A 181 -12.26 -13.25 10.14
CA GLU A 181 -12.71 -12.23 11.10
C GLU A 181 -12.54 -10.81 10.54
N SER A 182 -12.99 -10.58 9.30
CA SER A 182 -12.67 -9.38 8.52
C SER A 182 -13.93 -8.66 7.99
N ILE A 183 -13.79 -7.37 7.76
CA ILE A 183 -14.87 -6.47 7.32
C ILE A 183 -14.50 -5.85 5.97
N ILE A 184 -15.40 -5.93 4.99
CA ILE A 184 -15.23 -5.36 3.65
C ILE A 184 -16.45 -4.49 3.35
N GLU A 185 -16.41 -3.21 3.69
CA GLU A 185 -17.58 -2.34 3.64
C GLU A 185 -17.39 -1.12 2.75
N SER A 186 -18.47 -0.60 2.17
CA SER A 186 -18.48 0.70 1.48
C SER A 186 -17.45 0.86 0.34
N ASN A 187 -16.98 -0.25 -0.26
CA ASN A 187 -16.04 -0.21 -1.38
C ASN A 187 -16.77 -0.03 -2.72
N THR A 188 -16.25 0.83 -3.59
CA THR A 188 -16.76 1.04 -4.95
C THR A 188 -15.96 0.19 -5.93
N VAL A 189 -16.58 -0.82 -6.53
CA VAL A 189 -15.93 -1.75 -7.46
C VAL A 189 -16.60 -1.71 -8.83
N THR A 190 -15.84 -1.39 -9.89
CA THR A 190 -16.38 -1.33 -11.27
C THR A 190 -15.43 -1.92 -12.31
N ASN A 191 -15.96 -2.39 -13.45
CA ASN A 191 -15.17 -2.83 -14.60
C ASN A 191 -14.09 -3.88 -14.28
N SER A 192 -14.37 -4.80 -13.36
CA SER A 192 -13.50 -5.95 -13.11
C SER A 192 -13.70 -7.02 -14.19
N SER A 193 -12.62 -7.52 -14.80
CA SER A 193 -12.74 -8.44 -15.95
C SER A 193 -13.03 -9.89 -15.58
N TYR A 194 -12.84 -10.28 -14.31
CA TYR A 194 -13.19 -11.61 -13.81
C TYR A 194 -14.13 -11.57 -12.61
N ALA A 195 -13.76 -10.88 -11.53
CA ALA A 195 -14.62 -10.76 -10.34
C ALA A 195 -14.40 -9.43 -9.63
N GLY A 196 -15.48 -8.84 -9.11
CA GLY A 196 -15.37 -7.67 -8.23
C GLY A 196 -14.77 -8.05 -6.87
N PHE A 197 -15.41 -9.00 -6.19
CA PHE A 197 -14.93 -9.60 -4.95
C PHE A 197 -14.65 -11.08 -5.18
N TYR A 198 -13.44 -11.52 -4.87
CA TYR A 198 -13.05 -12.94 -4.87
C TYR A 198 -12.54 -13.30 -3.48
N ILE A 199 -13.40 -13.92 -2.69
CA ILE A 199 -13.19 -14.26 -1.29
C ILE A 199 -13.31 -15.78 -1.21
N ASP A 200 -12.19 -16.45 -0.97
CA ASP A 200 -12.10 -17.92 -1.02
C ASP A 200 -11.44 -18.46 0.25
N SER A 201 -11.93 -19.60 0.73
CA SER A 201 -11.42 -20.26 1.93
C SER A 201 -11.37 -19.34 3.16
N CYS A 202 -12.38 -18.46 3.28
CA CYS A 202 -12.51 -17.46 4.35
C CYS A 202 -13.55 -17.86 5.40
N ARG A 203 -13.47 -17.26 6.59
CA ARG A 203 -14.45 -17.44 7.68
C ARG A 203 -14.77 -16.10 8.33
N ASP A 204 -16.01 -15.94 8.81
CA ASP A 204 -16.43 -14.78 9.60
C ASP A 204 -16.14 -13.44 8.90
N ILE A 205 -16.60 -13.33 7.64
CA ILE A 205 -16.44 -12.13 6.80
C ILE A 205 -17.76 -11.36 6.76
N ILE A 206 -17.69 -10.05 7.03
CA ILE A 206 -18.80 -9.10 6.86
C ILE A 206 -18.55 -8.30 5.58
N ILE A 207 -19.54 -8.25 4.68
CA ILE A 207 -19.51 -7.50 3.41
C ILE A 207 -20.73 -6.60 3.33
#